data_AF-H3ZL92-F1
#
_entry.id   AF-H3ZL92-F1
#
_cell.length_a   1.000
_cell.length_b   1.000
_cell.length_c   1.000
_cell.angle_alpha   90.00
_cell.angle_beta   90.00
_cell.angle_gamma   90.00
#
_symmetry.space_group_name_H-M   'P 1'
#
loop_
_entity.id
_entity.type
_entity.pdbx_description
1 polymer ?
#
loop_
_entity_poly.entity_id
_entity_poly.type
_entity_poly.pdbx_seq_one_letter_code
_entity_poly.pdbx_strand_id
1 'polypeptide(L)'
;MGDIDKQILFEILKTQKEKHRREWEGIQDKVLITFKKFKESVSNNITLNDVREWREKLPSQIYGMFRYLIVNDKLGKELLSTESFSILRAVLEQLESTNDFEESLKLFLTAVNDERIKGARVSVISTWFAIFKPQFFLPIWGTTGEGAVITSKLQEEANVKIGNLLNNPKSAVEFIKLVKEVSQGLGIDNMIESAYYLSKYSERSYHEYTEEKSSNDTSTWLSKYLTSKGYYFPTHLVSQFYVALKTKGFAILSGLTGTGKTKIAQELAELLDSSKENFLFLSVRPDWRDSKALLGYYNPLTGEYQRTELLDFILRAVDDYQRNGANSKPYFLLLDEMNLAHVEYYFADFLSVLESGREENGFTRESIKLHDIDDIAEKKGIPRELKFPPNLYIIGTVNMDETTYAFSPKVLDRAFVVEFHDVDLENYPSAGENSSDNFEALREVLLNDLRGSNGKFLAHSKEEINETVKELKTTEYWKIIQHINRALEPYDLHFGYRVIDEIALFFKNAKESKEKGIVMFESEDEIFDLALLMKVLPKFHGNRKKLEKPLKEVLRECIESNFEVKFKENNTEKTIKLPSQLEKLNSFAIVEILRNWESYNKNFRFKHTAKKVLRMLRQLYEIGFASFS
;
A
#
# COMPACT_ATOMS: atom_id res chain seq x y z
N MET A 1 14.94 -5.01 -3.50
CA MET A 1 14.54 -5.45 -2.15
C MET A 1 15.14 -4.48 -1.14
N GLY A 2 14.39 -4.11 -0.10
CA GLY A 2 14.73 -3.07 0.88
C GLY A 2 14.81 -3.57 2.33
N ASP A 3 15.01 -2.66 3.28
CA ASP A 3 15.26 -3.02 4.68
C ASP A 3 14.06 -3.67 5.40
N ILE A 4 12.83 -3.45 4.91
CA ILE A 4 11.63 -4.15 5.39
C ILE A 4 11.70 -5.64 5.02
N ASP A 5 12.12 -5.96 3.79
CA ASP A 5 12.34 -7.34 3.35
C ASP A 5 13.45 -7.99 4.20
N LYS A 6 14.49 -7.23 4.59
CA LYS A 6 15.52 -7.69 5.54
C LYS A 6 14.90 -8.07 6.88
N GLN A 7 14.07 -7.20 7.47
CA GLN A 7 13.57 -7.39 8.83
C GLN A 7 12.56 -8.56 8.95
N ILE A 8 11.70 -8.76 7.96
CA ILE A 8 10.78 -9.92 7.93
C ILE A 8 11.60 -11.22 7.79
N LEU A 9 12.54 -11.25 6.85
CA LEU A 9 13.43 -12.38 6.65
C LEU A 9 14.29 -12.66 7.90
N PHE A 10 14.72 -11.61 8.61
CA PHE A 10 15.47 -11.68 9.86
C PHE A 10 14.65 -12.36 10.97
N GLU A 11 13.39 -11.95 11.20
CA GLU A 11 12.57 -12.57 12.24
C GLU A 11 12.11 -13.99 11.87
N ILE A 12 11.88 -14.30 10.59
CA ILE A 12 11.66 -15.68 10.13
C ILE A 12 12.92 -16.53 10.36
N LEU A 13 14.10 -16.08 9.89
CA LEU A 13 15.37 -16.79 10.08
C LEU A 13 15.72 -16.96 11.56
N LYS A 14 15.52 -15.93 12.39
CA LYS A 14 15.70 -15.98 13.85
C LYS A 14 14.77 -17.01 14.49
N THR A 15 13.48 -16.94 14.17
CA THR A 15 12.45 -17.87 14.66
C THR A 15 12.73 -19.32 14.26
N GLN A 16 13.26 -19.58 13.06
CA GLN A 16 13.62 -20.94 12.63
C GLN A 16 15.00 -21.38 13.13
N LYS A 17 15.98 -20.48 13.26
CA LYS A 17 17.28 -20.74 13.91
C LYS A 17 17.06 -21.15 15.36
N GLU A 18 16.28 -20.41 16.13
CA GLU A 18 15.93 -20.76 17.52
C GLU A 18 15.28 -22.15 17.66
N LYS A 19 14.55 -22.62 16.64
CA LYS A 19 13.90 -23.95 16.61
C LYS A 19 14.80 -25.08 16.10
N HIS A 20 15.65 -24.81 15.10
CA HIS A 20 16.37 -25.84 14.33
C HIS A 20 17.90 -25.82 14.45
N ARG A 21 18.50 -24.84 15.14
CA ARG A 21 19.96 -24.64 15.23
C ARG A 21 20.77 -25.90 15.59
N ARG A 22 20.31 -26.70 16.57
CA ARG A 22 21.00 -27.95 16.98
C ARG A 22 21.04 -29.01 15.87
N GLU A 23 20.08 -28.99 14.95
CA GLU A 23 20.03 -29.91 13.80
C GLU A 23 21.07 -29.49 12.74
N TRP A 24 21.24 -28.19 12.54
CA TRP A 24 22.23 -27.60 11.63
C TRP A 24 23.68 -27.76 12.15
N GLU A 25 23.92 -27.43 13.42
CA GLU A 25 25.25 -27.55 14.07
C GLU A 25 25.79 -29.00 13.99
N GLY A 26 24.91 -30.00 13.90
CA GLY A 26 25.28 -31.42 13.73
C GLY A 26 25.69 -31.85 12.31
N ILE A 27 25.49 -31.02 11.28
CA ILE A 27 25.77 -31.38 9.87
C ILE A 27 26.75 -30.43 9.14
N GLN A 28 26.97 -29.21 9.65
CA GLN A 28 27.69 -28.12 8.97
C GLN A 28 29.07 -28.53 8.41
N ASP A 29 29.94 -29.15 9.21
CA ASP A 29 31.30 -29.52 8.78
C ASP A 29 31.32 -30.50 7.60
N LYS A 30 30.37 -31.45 7.58
CA LYS A 30 30.26 -32.42 6.47
C LYS A 30 29.92 -31.72 5.16
N VAL A 31 29.12 -30.65 5.18
CA VAL A 31 28.81 -29.83 3.99
C VAL A 31 30.09 -29.17 3.47
N LEU A 32 30.81 -28.46 4.33
CA LEU A 32 31.99 -27.66 3.95
C LEU A 32 33.14 -28.54 3.42
N ILE A 33 33.41 -29.69 4.04
CA ILE A 33 34.40 -30.65 3.57
C ILE A 33 34.03 -31.20 2.18
N THR A 34 32.74 -31.43 1.92
CA THR A 34 32.25 -31.94 0.64
C THR A 34 32.37 -30.89 -0.47
N PHE A 35 32.08 -29.63 -0.16
CA PHE A 35 32.24 -28.49 -1.07
C PHE A 35 33.71 -28.28 -1.46
N LYS A 36 34.65 -28.34 -0.51
CA LYS A 36 36.09 -28.19 -0.81
C LYS A 36 36.57 -29.17 -1.88
N LYS A 37 36.23 -30.46 -1.72
CA LYS A 37 36.60 -31.52 -2.67
C LYS A 37 36.01 -31.34 -4.07
N PHE A 38 34.89 -30.61 -4.22
CA PHE A 38 34.31 -30.34 -5.53
C PHE A 38 35.17 -29.38 -6.34
N LYS A 39 35.52 -28.23 -5.73
CA LYS A 39 36.29 -27.15 -6.36
C LYS A 39 37.60 -27.68 -6.94
N GLU A 40 38.31 -28.49 -6.16
CA GLU A 40 39.57 -29.14 -6.52
C GLU A 40 39.42 -30.04 -7.78
N SER A 41 38.25 -30.66 -7.99
CA SER A 41 37.96 -31.55 -9.12
C SER A 41 37.45 -30.86 -10.41
N VAL A 42 36.98 -29.61 -10.34
CA VAL A 42 36.31 -28.89 -11.45
C VAL A 42 37.29 -28.37 -12.53
N SER A 43 38.57 -28.71 -12.43
CA SER A 43 39.68 -28.05 -13.12
C SER A 43 40.06 -28.55 -14.53
N ASN A 44 39.32 -29.50 -15.14
CA ASN A 44 39.22 -29.71 -16.60
C ASN A 44 38.17 -30.79 -16.96
N ASN A 45 37.35 -30.56 -18.00
CA ASN A 45 36.41 -31.54 -18.61
C ASN A 45 35.59 -32.40 -17.63
N ILE A 46 34.89 -31.78 -16.67
CA ILE A 46 33.96 -32.47 -15.78
C ILE A 46 32.76 -33.06 -16.57
N THR A 47 32.32 -34.26 -16.21
CA THR A 47 31.17 -34.93 -16.85
C THR A 47 29.92 -34.88 -15.97
N LEU A 48 28.76 -35.22 -16.54
CA LEU A 48 27.50 -35.30 -15.80
C LEU A 48 27.52 -36.33 -14.67
N ASN A 49 28.32 -37.39 -14.78
CA ASN A 49 28.38 -38.42 -13.76
C ASN A 49 29.18 -37.95 -12.54
N ASP A 50 30.24 -37.17 -12.75
CA ASP A 50 31.07 -36.63 -11.66
C ASP A 50 30.27 -35.64 -10.78
N VAL A 51 29.45 -34.78 -11.40
CA VAL A 51 28.55 -33.86 -10.69
C VAL A 51 27.46 -34.62 -9.91
N ARG A 52 26.99 -35.76 -10.43
CA ARG A 52 26.00 -36.62 -9.76
C ARG A 52 26.60 -37.35 -8.55
N GLU A 53 27.68 -38.10 -8.76
CA GLU A 53 28.40 -38.84 -7.71
C GLU A 53 28.95 -37.91 -6.63
N TRP A 54 29.21 -36.63 -6.94
CA TRP A 54 29.53 -35.63 -5.94
C TRP A 54 28.32 -35.20 -5.11
N ARG A 55 27.19 -34.86 -5.73
CA ARG A 55 25.99 -34.37 -5.01
C ARG A 55 25.47 -35.38 -3.98
N GLU A 56 25.57 -36.67 -4.28
CA GLU A 56 25.15 -37.77 -3.40
C GLU A 56 25.97 -37.89 -2.10
N LYS A 57 27.10 -37.18 -1.98
CA LYS A 57 27.94 -37.18 -0.77
C LYS A 57 27.51 -36.14 0.29
N LEU A 58 26.59 -35.25 -0.06
CA LEU A 58 26.02 -34.24 0.85
C LEU A 58 25.10 -34.86 1.92
N PRO A 59 24.89 -34.20 3.08
CA PRO A 59 23.86 -34.60 4.05
C PRO A 59 22.45 -34.56 3.44
N SER A 60 21.60 -35.52 3.79
CA SER A 60 20.23 -35.64 3.27
C SER A 60 19.38 -34.39 3.55
N GLN A 61 19.58 -33.77 4.72
CA GLN A 61 18.88 -32.55 5.17
C GLN A 61 19.01 -31.35 4.22
N ILE A 62 20.02 -31.33 3.35
CA ILE A 62 20.23 -30.28 2.33
C ILE A 62 20.30 -30.82 0.89
N TYR A 63 20.22 -32.13 0.69
CA TYR A 63 20.44 -32.77 -0.62
C TYR A 63 19.51 -32.21 -1.71
N GLY A 64 18.24 -31.93 -1.34
CA GLY A 64 17.25 -31.34 -2.22
C GLY A 64 17.65 -29.97 -2.79
N MET A 65 18.19 -29.08 -1.96
CA MET A 65 18.59 -27.70 -2.34
C MET A 65 19.51 -27.67 -3.56
N PHE A 66 20.39 -28.67 -3.72
CA PHE A 66 21.39 -28.74 -4.77
C PHE A 66 20.90 -29.46 -6.05
N ARG A 67 19.59 -29.67 -6.21
CA ARG A 67 18.99 -30.30 -7.40
C ARG A 67 19.36 -29.59 -8.71
N TYR A 68 19.50 -28.27 -8.71
CA TYR A 68 19.68 -27.47 -9.92
C TYR A 68 21.12 -27.35 -10.43
N LEU A 69 22.10 -28.09 -9.88
CA LEU A 69 23.43 -28.20 -10.50
C LEU A 69 23.35 -28.61 -11.98
N ILE A 70 22.39 -29.48 -12.32
CA ILE A 70 22.02 -29.86 -13.68
C ILE A 70 20.49 -29.91 -13.74
N VAL A 71 19.86 -29.13 -14.65
CA VAL A 71 18.38 -29.09 -14.78
C VAL A 71 17.81 -30.44 -15.24
N ASN A 72 18.45 -31.05 -16.25
CA ASN A 72 18.16 -32.37 -16.81
C ASN A 72 19.33 -32.80 -17.72
N ASP A 73 19.38 -34.06 -18.13
CA ASP A 73 20.48 -34.61 -18.95
C ASP A 73 20.73 -33.91 -20.28
N LYS A 74 19.72 -33.24 -20.88
CA LYS A 74 19.88 -32.50 -22.13
C LYS A 74 20.56 -31.16 -21.88
N LEU A 75 19.94 -30.30 -21.06
CA LEU A 75 20.51 -29.00 -20.70
C LEU A 75 21.85 -29.16 -19.96
N GLY A 76 22.06 -30.26 -19.24
CA GLY A 76 23.34 -30.62 -18.63
C GLY A 76 24.43 -30.95 -19.65
N LYS A 77 24.13 -31.68 -20.74
CA LYS A 77 25.09 -31.92 -21.84
C LYS A 77 25.41 -30.64 -22.61
N GLU A 78 24.44 -29.74 -22.72
CA GLU A 78 24.63 -28.43 -23.35
C GLU A 78 25.50 -27.51 -22.48
N LEU A 79 25.23 -27.44 -21.16
CA LEU A 79 26.00 -26.66 -20.19
C LEU A 79 27.43 -27.17 -20.00
N LEU A 80 27.59 -28.49 -19.85
CA LEU A 80 28.90 -29.15 -19.73
C LEU A 80 29.59 -29.41 -21.08
N SER A 81 29.08 -28.82 -22.17
CA SER A 81 29.81 -28.82 -23.45
C SER A 81 31.09 -27.99 -23.31
N THR A 82 32.16 -28.39 -24.01
CA THR A 82 33.51 -27.82 -23.80
C THR A 82 33.56 -26.30 -23.94
N GLU A 83 32.75 -25.73 -24.84
CA GLU A 83 32.64 -24.28 -25.03
C GLU A 83 31.85 -23.61 -23.89
N SER A 84 30.61 -24.02 -23.64
CA SER A 84 29.75 -23.43 -22.60
C SER A 84 30.35 -23.57 -21.19
N PHE A 85 30.98 -24.71 -20.88
CA PHE A 85 31.60 -24.94 -19.58
C PHE A 85 32.92 -24.20 -19.43
N SER A 86 33.71 -24.04 -20.51
CA SER A 86 34.93 -23.21 -20.44
C SER A 86 34.60 -21.77 -20.05
N ILE A 87 33.48 -21.22 -20.54
CA ILE A 87 33.04 -19.86 -20.21
C ILE A 87 32.54 -19.80 -18.76
N LEU A 88 31.64 -20.69 -18.34
CA LEU A 88 31.15 -20.72 -16.95
C LEU A 88 32.27 -20.93 -15.94
N ARG A 89 33.20 -21.85 -16.21
CA ARG A 89 34.33 -22.14 -15.32
C ARG A 89 35.27 -20.95 -15.18
N ALA A 90 35.58 -20.23 -16.26
CA ALA A 90 36.41 -19.02 -16.16
C ALA A 90 35.81 -17.97 -15.22
N VAL A 91 34.47 -17.85 -15.21
CA VAL A 91 33.75 -16.98 -14.25
C VAL A 91 33.79 -17.54 -12.82
N LEU A 92 33.69 -18.87 -12.63
CA LEU A 92 33.81 -19.51 -11.31
C LEU A 92 35.24 -19.41 -10.72
N GLU A 93 36.28 -19.49 -11.54
CA GLU A 93 37.68 -19.31 -11.10
C GLU A 93 37.96 -17.86 -10.71
N GLN A 94 37.43 -16.89 -11.48
CA GLN A 94 37.44 -15.48 -11.10
C GLN A 94 36.68 -15.26 -9.78
N LEU A 95 35.48 -15.85 -9.64
CA LEU A 95 34.68 -15.80 -8.42
C LEU A 95 35.46 -16.34 -7.22
N GLU A 96 36.19 -17.46 -7.34
CA GLU A 96 37.03 -17.98 -6.24
C GLU A 96 38.10 -16.97 -5.81
N SER A 97 38.78 -16.34 -6.76
CA SER A 97 39.84 -15.36 -6.49
C SER A 97 39.32 -14.05 -5.87
N THR A 98 38.12 -13.63 -6.25
CA THR A 98 37.46 -12.43 -5.72
C THR A 98 36.98 -12.64 -4.28
N ASN A 99 37.36 -11.74 -3.37
CA ASN A 99 36.82 -11.68 -2.01
C ASN A 99 35.88 -10.47 -1.79
N ASP A 100 35.71 -9.63 -2.80
CA ASP A 100 34.69 -8.58 -2.79
C ASP A 100 33.30 -9.13 -3.16
N PHE A 101 32.27 -8.72 -2.43
CA PHE A 101 30.92 -9.25 -2.62
C PHE A 101 30.22 -8.62 -3.83
N GLU A 102 30.47 -7.35 -4.14
CA GLU A 102 29.86 -6.67 -5.29
C GLU A 102 30.45 -7.18 -6.62
N GLU A 103 31.76 -7.40 -6.69
CA GLU A 103 32.42 -8.04 -7.82
C GLU A 103 31.95 -9.48 -8.02
N SER A 104 31.81 -10.26 -6.94
CA SER A 104 31.23 -11.60 -6.99
C SER A 104 29.83 -11.63 -7.63
N LEU A 105 29.00 -10.61 -7.35
CA LEU A 105 27.65 -10.49 -7.89
C LEU A 105 27.62 -9.95 -9.33
N LYS A 106 28.60 -9.14 -9.75
CA LYS A 106 28.79 -8.79 -11.17
C LYS A 106 29.13 -10.03 -12.00
N LEU A 107 30.03 -10.88 -11.50
CA LEU A 107 30.37 -12.17 -12.13
C LEU A 107 29.14 -13.08 -12.27
N PHE A 108 28.27 -13.13 -11.25
CA PHE A 108 27.00 -13.85 -11.31
C PHE A 108 26.09 -13.34 -12.44
N LEU A 109 25.88 -12.02 -12.55
CA LEU A 109 25.04 -11.46 -13.62
C LEU A 109 25.60 -11.75 -15.01
N THR A 110 26.94 -11.71 -15.18
CA THR A 110 27.59 -12.11 -16.43
C THR A 110 27.27 -13.58 -16.76
N ALA A 111 27.42 -14.50 -15.80
CA ALA A 111 27.22 -15.93 -16.03
C ALA A 111 25.76 -16.35 -16.33
N VAL A 112 24.74 -15.62 -15.86
CA VAL A 112 23.35 -15.97 -16.18
C VAL A 112 22.87 -15.39 -17.52
N ASN A 113 23.41 -14.24 -17.95
CA ASN A 113 22.96 -13.55 -19.17
C ASN A 113 23.81 -13.88 -20.42
N ASP A 114 24.83 -14.74 -20.32
CA ASP A 114 25.64 -15.14 -21.46
C ASP A 114 25.00 -16.32 -22.20
N GLU A 115 24.36 -16.05 -23.35
CA GLU A 115 23.69 -17.05 -24.20
C GLU A 115 24.62 -18.18 -24.69
N ARG A 116 25.94 -18.00 -24.62
CA ARG A 116 26.92 -19.03 -24.95
C ARG A 116 27.03 -20.10 -23.87
N ILE A 117 26.62 -19.80 -22.64
CA ILE A 117 26.51 -20.76 -21.53
C ILE A 117 25.14 -21.45 -21.62
N LYS A 118 25.05 -22.44 -22.52
CA LYS A 118 23.77 -23.07 -22.88
C LYS A 118 23.14 -23.77 -21.67
N GLY A 119 21.86 -23.48 -21.42
CA GLY A 119 21.16 -23.97 -20.23
C GLY A 119 21.40 -23.17 -18.95
N ALA A 120 22.15 -22.05 -18.99
CA ALA A 120 22.21 -21.10 -17.89
C ALA A 120 20.81 -20.60 -17.51
N ARG A 121 20.47 -20.73 -16.23
CA ARG A 121 19.29 -20.15 -15.57
C ARG A 121 19.70 -19.74 -14.17
N VAL A 122 18.95 -18.86 -13.52
CA VAL A 122 19.29 -18.37 -12.16
C VAL A 122 19.46 -19.54 -11.18
N SER A 123 18.55 -20.51 -11.16
CA SER A 123 18.65 -21.67 -10.25
C SER A 123 19.89 -22.52 -10.48
N VAL A 124 20.35 -22.63 -11.74
CA VAL A 124 21.57 -23.36 -12.08
C VAL A 124 22.79 -22.60 -11.57
N ILE A 125 22.98 -21.36 -12.03
CA ILE A 125 24.16 -20.57 -11.73
C ILE A 125 24.25 -20.27 -10.23
N SER A 126 23.13 -20.02 -9.54
CA SER A 126 23.12 -19.83 -8.08
C SER A 126 23.53 -21.08 -7.32
N THR A 127 23.10 -22.27 -7.76
CA THR A 127 23.50 -23.54 -7.12
C THR A 127 25.00 -23.82 -7.30
N TRP A 128 25.57 -23.48 -8.46
CA TRP A 128 27.03 -23.56 -8.66
C TRP A 128 27.78 -22.51 -7.81
N PHE A 129 27.36 -21.23 -7.86
CA PHE A 129 27.99 -20.15 -7.08
C PHE A 129 27.88 -20.39 -5.57
N ALA A 130 26.82 -21.04 -5.07
CA ALA A 130 26.65 -21.41 -3.67
C ALA A 130 27.65 -22.45 -3.17
N ILE A 131 28.17 -23.33 -4.02
CA ILE A 131 29.28 -24.24 -3.65
C ILE A 131 30.61 -23.48 -3.65
N PHE A 132 30.81 -22.57 -4.60
CA PHE A 132 32.08 -21.88 -4.81
C PHE A 132 32.28 -20.70 -3.84
N LYS A 133 31.22 -19.99 -3.43
CA LYS A 133 31.23 -18.98 -2.35
C LYS A 133 30.00 -19.13 -1.42
N PRO A 134 29.90 -20.16 -0.57
CA PRO A 134 28.80 -20.35 0.40
C PRO A 134 28.69 -19.22 1.45
N GLN A 135 29.75 -18.43 1.66
CA GLN A 135 29.69 -17.21 2.46
C GLN A 135 28.89 -16.08 1.81
N PHE A 136 28.63 -16.17 0.50
CA PHE A 136 28.02 -15.13 -0.33
C PHE A 136 26.75 -15.58 -1.05
N PHE A 137 26.62 -16.84 -1.46
CA PHE A 137 25.52 -17.34 -2.30
C PHE A 137 24.80 -18.55 -1.69
N LEU A 138 23.51 -18.68 -2.02
CA LEU A 138 22.66 -19.84 -1.73
C LEU A 138 21.98 -20.38 -3.00
N PRO A 139 21.56 -21.66 -3.04
CA PRO A 139 20.75 -22.18 -4.15
C PRO A 139 19.39 -21.48 -4.17
N ILE A 140 19.01 -20.88 -5.30
CA ILE A 140 17.74 -20.17 -5.45
C ILE A 140 16.84 -20.95 -6.40
N TRP A 141 15.90 -21.67 -5.80
CA TRP A 141 14.73 -22.22 -6.50
C TRP A 141 13.60 -22.47 -5.50
N GLY A 142 12.40 -22.48 -6.05
CA GLY A 142 11.14 -22.51 -5.36
C GLY A 142 10.31 -23.71 -5.77
N THR A 143 9.73 -24.27 -4.74
CA THR A 143 8.60 -25.17 -4.65
C THR A 143 8.15 -24.96 -3.19
N THR A 144 6.95 -25.32 -2.76
CA THR A 144 6.95 -26.05 -1.48
C THR A 144 7.69 -27.33 -1.81
N GLY A 145 8.86 -27.73 -1.30
CA GLY A 145 9.49 -29.02 -1.72
C GLY A 145 10.78 -29.34 -1.00
N GLU A 146 11.21 -30.62 -0.95
CA GLU A 146 12.25 -31.01 0.02
C GLU A 146 13.55 -30.25 -0.27
N GLY A 147 13.93 -29.36 0.65
CA GLY A 147 15.05 -28.44 0.46
C GLY A 147 14.78 -27.24 -0.47
N ALA A 148 13.53 -26.82 -0.65
CA ALA A 148 13.19 -25.61 -1.36
C ALA A 148 13.29 -24.39 -0.44
N VAL A 149 14.04 -23.38 -0.86
CA VAL A 149 14.39 -22.22 -0.03
C VAL A 149 13.26 -21.19 0.02
N ILE A 150 12.37 -21.20 -0.99
CA ILE A 150 11.28 -20.23 -1.16
C ILE A 150 9.94 -20.96 -1.20
N THR A 151 9.30 -21.11 -0.02
CA THR A 151 8.00 -21.78 0.17
C THR A 151 6.82 -20.82 -0.01
N SER A 152 5.60 -21.32 -0.27
CA SER A 152 4.40 -20.47 -0.50
C SER A 152 4.19 -19.47 0.63
N LYS A 153 4.27 -19.94 1.88
CA LYS A 153 4.18 -19.09 3.06
C LYS A 153 5.28 -18.03 3.17
N LEU A 154 6.51 -18.31 2.71
CA LEU A 154 7.56 -17.29 2.63
C LEU A 154 7.30 -16.28 1.50
N GLN A 155 6.61 -16.67 0.43
CA GLN A 155 6.19 -15.77 -0.65
C GLN A 155 5.05 -14.85 -0.21
N GLU A 156 4.12 -15.38 0.60
CA GLU A 156 3.02 -14.64 1.22
C GLU A 156 3.54 -13.62 2.25
N GLU A 157 4.44 -14.02 3.16
CA GLU A 157 4.89 -13.15 4.26
C GLU A 157 6.08 -12.24 3.90
N ALA A 158 7.05 -12.70 3.10
CA ALA A 158 8.23 -11.92 2.70
C ALA A 158 8.15 -11.40 1.24
N ASN A 159 6.97 -11.50 0.60
CA ASN A 159 6.67 -11.00 -0.75
C ASN A 159 7.63 -11.49 -1.87
N VAL A 160 8.27 -12.64 -1.64
CA VAL A 160 9.32 -13.21 -2.49
C VAL A 160 8.70 -13.89 -3.72
N LYS A 161 8.10 -13.14 -4.65
CA LYS A 161 7.36 -13.68 -5.82
C LYS A 161 8.17 -14.71 -6.61
N ILE A 162 7.88 -15.98 -6.30
CA ILE A 162 8.59 -17.21 -6.69
C ILE A 162 9.19 -17.12 -8.10
N GLY A 163 8.33 -17.08 -9.13
CA GLY A 163 8.73 -17.23 -10.53
C GLY A 163 9.55 -16.07 -11.12
N ASN A 164 9.73 -14.97 -10.39
CA ASN A 164 10.67 -13.93 -10.79
C ASN A 164 12.10 -14.33 -10.64
N LEU A 165 12.43 -14.98 -9.53
CA LEU A 165 13.82 -15.17 -9.17
C LEU A 165 14.48 -16.14 -10.16
N LEU A 166 13.79 -17.16 -10.65
CA LEU A 166 14.29 -18.02 -11.75
C LEU A 166 14.55 -17.30 -13.07
N ASN A 167 13.83 -16.21 -13.35
CA ASN A 167 13.74 -15.60 -14.68
C ASN A 167 14.33 -14.18 -14.76
N ASN A 168 14.69 -13.56 -13.62
CA ASN A 168 15.34 -12.25 -13.57
C ASN A 168 16.63 -12.34 -12.72
N PRO A 169 17.82 -12.38 -13.35
CA PRO A 169 19.09 -12.54 -12.63
C PRO A 169 19.42 -11.38 -11.68
N LYS A 170 18.90 -10.17 -11.92
CA LYS A 170 19.13 -9.01 -11.04
C LYS A 170 18.33 -9.14 -9.74
N SER A 171 17.08 -9.58 -9.82
CA SER A 171 16.24 -9.87 -8.64
C SER A 171 16.89 -10.94 -7.76
N ALA A 172 17.53 -11.95 -8.37
CA ALA A 172 18.29 -12.96 -7.63
C ALA A 172 19.50 -12.37 -6.91
N VAL A 173 20.29 -11.50 -7.57
CA VAL A 173 21.41 -10.78 -6.93
C VAL A 173 20.96 -9.94 -5.74
N GLU A 174 19.83 -9.25 -5.84
CA GLU A 174 19.28 -8.50 -4.70
C GLU A 174 18.85 -9.43 -3.56
N PHE A 175 18.19 -10.55 -3.84
CA PHE A 175 17.83 -11.54 -2.83
C PHE A 175 19.08 -12.15 -2.16
N ILE A 176 20.16 -12.37 -2.91
CA ILE A 176 21.45 -12.84 -2.38
C ILE A 176 22.07 -11.80 -1.43
N LYS A 177 22.09 -10.52 -1.80
CA LYS A 177 22.53 -9.43 -0.90
C LYS A 177 21.68 -9.37 0.36
N LEU A 178 20.35 -9.43 0.20
CA LEU A 178 19.37 -9.32 1.26
C LEU A 178 19.55 -10.41 2.31
N VAL A 179 19.50 -11.68 1.87
CA VAL A 179 19.68 -12.84 2.76
C VAL A 179 21.04 -12.76 3.44
N LYS A 180 22.09 -12.30 2.77
CA LYS A 180 23.44 -12.19 3.36
C LYS A 180 23.51 -11.17 4.49
N GLU A 181 23.02 -9.96 4.27
CA GLU A 181 23.07 -8.90 5.27
C GLU A 181 22.25 -9.27 6.53
N VAL A 182 21.08 -9.87 6.31
CA VAL A 182 20.24 -10.46 7.37
C VAL A 182 20.98 -11.56 8.13
N SER A 183 21.64 -12.47 7.41
CA SER A 183 22.42 -13.57 7.99
C SER A 183 23.52 -13.03 8.90
N GLN A 184 24.25 -12.01 8.44
CA GLN A 184 25.28 -11.34 9.23
C GLN A 184 24.73 -10.69 10.50
N GLY A 185 23.53 -10.06 10.44
CA GLY A 185 22.83 -9.54 11.60
C GLY A 185 22.42 -10.61 12.64
N LEU A 186 22.19 -11.85 12.21
CA LEU A 186 21.83 -12.99 13.07
C LEU A 186 23.01 -13.84 13.55
N GLY A 187 24.25 -13.44 13.25
CA GLY A 187 25.43 -14.27 13.46
C GLY A 187 25.32 -15.60 12.70
N ILE A 188 24.91 -15.53 11.43
CA ILE A 188 24.95 -16.62 10.44
C ILE A 188 25.97 -16.22 9.38
N ASP A 189 27.16 -16.81 9.41
CA ASP A 189 28.24 -16.48 8.45
C ASP A 189 28.15 -17.26 7.13
N ASN A 190 27.25 -18.26 7.06
CA ASN A 190 27.12 -19.20 5.94
C ASN A 190 25.71 -19.13 5.34
N MET A 191 25.59 -18.79 4.06
CA MET A 191 24.31 -18.64 3.36
C MET A 191 23.54 -19.96 3.22
N ILE A 192 24.23 -21.10 3.33
CA ILE A 192 23.61 -22.43 3.31
C ILE A 192 22.86 -22.72 4.63
N GLU A 193 23.29 -22.14 5.75
CA GLU A 193 22.55 -22.20 7.03
C GLU A 193 21.23 -21.42 6.92
N SER A 194 21.26 -20.24 6.31
CA SER A 194 20.06 -19.43 6.07
C SER A 194 19.12 -20.11 5.08
N ALA A 195 19.64 -20.70 4.00
CA ALA A 195 18.86 -21.54 3.09
C ALA A 195 18.16 -22.70 3.81
N TYR A 196 18.85 -23.31 4.77
CA TYR A 196 18.31 -24.40 5.60
C TYR A 196 17.17 -23.96 6.52
N TYR A 197 17.31 -22.84 7.23
CA TYR A 197 16.24 -22.35 8.10
C TYR A 197 15.02 -21.84 7.31
N LEU A 198 15.21 -21.20 6.15
CA LEU A 198 14.10 -20.76 5.30
C LEU A 198 13.30 -21.95 4.76
N SER A 199 13.97 -23.06 4.36
CA SER A 199 13.24 -24.22 3.84
C SER A 199 12.32 -24.88 4.88
N LYS A 200 12.61 -24.75 6.19
CA LYS A 200 11.74 -25.28 7.26
C LYS A 200 10.43 -24.48 7.42
N TYR A 201 10.25 -23.33 6.76
CA TYR A 201 9.08 -22.49 6.92
C TYR A 201 7.89 -22.94 6.04
N SER A 202 6.97 -23.71 6.62
CA SER A 202 5.81 -24.31 5.91
C SER A 202 4.61 -24.51 6.84
N GLU A 203 3.41 -24.73 6.29
CA GLU A 203 2.36 -25.46 7.04
C GLU A 203 2.95 -26.80 7.50
N ARG A 204 2.80 -27.09 8.79
CA ARG A 204 3.95 -27.45 9.65
C ARG A 204 4.68 -28.75 9.26
N SER A 205 5.54 -28.67 8.23
CA SER A 205 6.15 -29.78 7.49
C SER A 205 5.14 -30.52 6.59
N TYR A 206 5.35 -30.74 5.29
CA TYR A 206 6.54 -30.55 4.44
C TYR A 206 6.09 -30.41 2.95
N HIS A 207 6.67 -29.48 2.21
CA HIS A 207 7.40 -29.78 0.96
C HIS A 207 6.84 -30.78 -0.14
N GLU A 208 6.14 -30.34 -1.23
CA GLU A 208 6.43 -30.63 -2.70
C GLU A 208 5.57 -29.82 -3.77
N TYR A 209 6.16 -29.43 -4.94
CA TYR A 209 5.69 -28.64 -6.15
C TYR A 209 5.89 -27.09 -6.35
N THR A 210 6.04 -26.63 -7.63
CA THR A 210 7.11 -25.73 -8.20
C THR A 210 6.80 -24.27 -8.64
N GLU A 211 7.88 -23.48 -8.72
CA GLU A 211 8.09 -22.09 -9.20
C GLU A 211 8.25 -21.85 -10.74
N GLU A 212 7.46 -20.93 -11.32
CA GLU A 212 7.66 -20.01 -12.50
C GLU A 212 6.28 -19.27 -12.65
N LYS A 213 6.03 -17.98 -12.97
CA LYS A 213 6.69 -16.71 -13.42
C LYS A 213 5.89 -15.53 -12.76
N SER A 214 6.05 -14.19 -12.91
CA SER A 214 7.07 -13.22 -13.40
C SER A 214 6.72 -11.80 -12.82
N SER A 215 7.31 -10.67 -13.29
CA SER A 215 7.21 -9.33 -12.67
C SER A 215 6.84 -8.22 -13.65
N ASN A 216 5.80 -7.45 -13.31
CA ASN A 216 5.65 -5.99 -13.52
C ASN A 216 4.34 -5.52 -12.86
N ASP A 217 4.05 -6.08 -11.69
CA ASP A 217 2.72 -6.11 -11.08
C ASP A 217 2.77 -5.37 -9.74
N THR A 218 2.82 -4.03 -9.85
CA THR A 218 2.75 -2.99 -8.80
C THR A 218 1.34 -2.76 -8.26
N SER A 219 0.35 -3.48 -8.80
CA SER A 219 -1.03 -3.46 -8.36
C SER A 219 -1.23 -4.26 -7.08
N THR A 220 -1.80 -3.62 -6.04
CA THR A 220 -2.35 -4.31 -4.87
C THR A 220 -3.48 -5.24 -5.30
N TRP A 221 -3.91 -6.17 -4.45
CA TRP A 221 -5.05 -7.03 -4.79
C TRP A 221 -6.31 -6.20 -5.15
N LEU A 222 -6.57 -5.08 -4.46
CA LEU A 222 -7.65 -4.16 -4.80
C LEU A 222 -7.42 -3.42 -6.13
N SER A 223 -6.19 -2.98 -6.42
CA SER A 223 -5.85 -2.40 -7.73
C SER A 223 -6.00 -3.41 -8.87
N LYS A 224 -5.62 -4.69 -8.67
CA LYS A 224 -5.81 -5.75 -9.68
C LYS A 224 -7.29 -6.00 -9.96
N TYR A 225 -8.10 -6.05 -8.92
CA TYR A 225 -9.55 -6.17 -9.05
C TYR A 225 -10.12 -5.03 -9.91
N LEU A 226 -9.79 -3.78 -9.57
CA LEU A 226 -10.22 -2.62 -10.36
C LEU A 226 -9.72 -2.70 -11.82
N THR A 227 -8.47 -3.10 -12.06
CA THR A 227 -7.93 -3.31 -13.41
C THR A 227 -8.67 -4.43 -14.17
N SER A 228 -9.02 -5.56 -13.53
CA SER A 228 -9.82 -6.63 -14.16
C SER A 228 -11.25 -6.22 -14.50
N LYS A 229 -11.76 -5.15 -13.86
CA LYS A 229 -13.03 -4.50 -14.19
C LYS A 229 -12.89 -3.42 -15.28
N GLY A 230 -11.68 -3.21 -15.80
CA GLY A 230 -11.37 -2.18 -16.80
C GLY A 230 -11.14 -0.78 -16.22
N TYR A 231 -10.90 -0.65 -14.91
CA TYR A 231 -10.65 0.64 -14.24
C TYR A 231 -9.20 0.76 -13.77
N TYR A 232 -8.44 1.65 -14.41
CA TYR A 232 -7.09 2.00 -13.98
C TYR A 232 -7.13 3.20 -13.01
N PHE A 233 -6.45 3.06 -11.88
CA PHE A 233 -6.28 4.10 -10.85
C PHE A 233 -4.86 4.02 -10.29
N PRO A 234 -4.19 5.15 -10.00
CA PRO A 234 -2.88 5.14 -9.32
C PRO A 234 -2.93 4.39 -7.99
N THR A 235 -1.93 3.56 -7.69
CA THR A 235 -1.94 2.70 -6.49
C THR A 235 -2.07 3.48 -5.18
N HIS A 236 -1.42 4.64 -5.08
CA HIS A 236 -1.54 5.53 -3.91
C HIS A 236 -2.98 6.09 -3.75
N LEU A 237 -3.71 6.30 -4.85
CA LEU A 237 -5.09 6.79 -4.84
C LEU A 237 -6.08 5.70 -4.39
N VAL A 238 -5.89 4.46 -4.85
CA VAL A 238 -6.66 3.30 -4.34
C VAL A 238 -6.39 3.10 -2.85
N SER A 239 -5.11 3.20 -2.44
CA SER A 239 -4.67 3.01 -1.07
C SER A 239 -5.19 4.09 -0.12
N GLN A 240 -5.12 5.37 -0.49
CA GLN A 240 -5.63 6.46 0.34
C GLN A 240 -7.15 6.41 0.48
N PHE A 241 -7.88 6.06 -0.58
CA PHE A 241 -9.35 5.92 -0.56
C PHE A 241 -9.80 4.83 0.43
N TYR A 242 -9.21 3.63 0.33
CA TYR A 242 -9.56 2.53 1.21
C TYR A 242 -9.24 2.84 2.68
N VAL A 243 -8.03 3.35 2.97
CA VAL A 243 -7.62 3.64 4.36
C VAL A 243 -8.41 4.82 4.95
N ALA A 244 -8.77 5.83 4.16
CA ALA A 244 -9.65 6.91 4.58
C ALA A 244 -11.01 6.38 5.04
N LEU A 245 -11.59 5.43 4.29
CA LEU A 245 -12.82 4.75 4.68
C LEU A 245 -12.65 3.89 5.93
N LYS A 246 -11.62 3.04 6.02
CA LYS A 246 -11.32 2.25 7.23
C LYS A 246 -11.15 3.13 8.48
N THR A 247 -10.57 4.33 8.32
CA THR A 247 -10.24 5.24 9.42
C THR A 247 -11.42 6.05 9.96
N LYS A 248 -12.32 6.52 9.09
CA LYS A 248 -13.37 7.47 9.49
C LYS A 248 -14.79 7.04 9.13
N GLY A 249 -14.95 6.19 8.12
CA GLY A 249 -16.24 5.89 7.52
C GLY A 249 -16.87 7.04 6.75
N PHE A 250 -16.18 8.17 6.58
CA PHE A 250 -16.66 9.29 5.78
C PHE A 250 -15.53 9.87 4.92
N ALA A 251 -15.67 9.74 3.60
CA ALA A 251 -14.74 10.27 2.61
C ALA A 251 -15.46 11.15 1.57
N ILE A 252 -14.77 12.15 1.06
CA ILE A 252 -15.23 13.02 -0.03
C ILE A 252 -14.26 12.86 -1.20
N LEU A 253 -14.77 12.48 -2.37
CA LEU A 253 -14.01 12.23 -3.58
C LEU A 253 -14.16 13.45 -4.50
N SER A 254 -13.14 14.31 -4.56
CA SER A 254 -13.15 15.54 -5.36
C SER A 254 -12.25 15.40 -6.58
N GLY A 255 -12.70 15.88 -7.73
CA GLY A 255 -11.94 15.74 -8.98
C GLY A 255 -12.71 16.22 -10.20
N LEU A 256 -12.06 16.13 -11.37
CA LEU A 256 -12.69 16.40 -12.66
C LEU A 256 -13.82 15.39 -12.93
N THR A 257 -14.76 15.74 -13.82
CA THR A 257 -15.80 14.80 -14.27
C THR A 257 -15.20 13.64 -15.08
N GLY A 258 -15.75 12.43 -14.94
CA GLY A 258 -15.27 11.23 -15.65
C GLY A 258 -14.08 10.49 -15.02
N THR A 259 -13.45 11.03 -13.97
CA THR A 259 -12.25 10.47 -13.29
C THR A 259 -12.49 9.21 -12.43
N GLY A 260 -13.62 8.52 -12.61
CA GLY A 260 -13.90 7.25 -11.92
C GLY A 260 -14.29 7.34 -10.43
N LYS A 261 -14.48 8.55 -9.87
CA LYS A 261 -14.88 8.79 -8.46
C LYS A 261 -16.03 7.89 -8.00
N THR A 262 -17.12 7.86 -8.77
CA THR A 262 -18.31 7.04 -8.50
C THR A 262 -18.04 5.54 -8.68
N LYS A 263 -17.07 5.17 -9.52
CA LYS A 263 -16.76 3.77 -9.86
C LYS A 263 -15.90 3.05 -8.84
N ILE A 264 -14.86 3.67 -8.29
CA ILE A 264 -14.06 3.02 -7.25
C ILE A 264 -14.90 2.69 -6.00
N ALA A 265 -15.92 3.50 -5.70
CA ALA A 265 -16.89 3.25 -4.65
C ALA A 265 -17.87 2.11 -4.98
N GLN A 266 -18.44 2.08 -6.19
CA GLN A 266 -19.31 0.99 -6.65
C GLN A 266 -18.58 -0.36 -6.66
N GLU A 267 -17.36 -0.39 -7.22
CA GLU A 267 -16.60 -1.63 -7.37
C GLU A 267 -16.08 -2.19 -6.04
N LEU A 268 -15.72 -1.33 -5.07
CA LEU A 268 -15.39 -1.77 -3.71
C LEU A 268 -16.62 -2.43 -3.03
N ALA A 269 -17.81 -1.86 -3.21
CA ALA A 269 -19.03 -2.45 -2.64
C ALA A 269 -19.41 -3.77 -3.33
N GLU A 270 -19.29 -3.86 -4.67
CA GLU A 270 -19.53 -5.08 -5.45
C GLU A 270 -18.60 -6.24 -5.04
N LEU A 271 -17.32 -5.93 -4.78
CA LEU A 271 -16.32 -6.88 -4.30
C LEU A 271 -16.67 -7.43 -2.91
N LEU A 272 -17.25 -6.60 -2.04
CA LEU A 272 -17.60 -6.96 -0.66
C LEU A 272 -18.94 -7.72 -0.61
N ASP A 273 -19.93 -7.31 -1.40
CA ASP A 273 -21.17 -8.06 -1.59
C ASP A 273 -21.87 -7.80 -2.94
N SER A 274 -21.73 -8.78 -3.84
CA SER A 274 -22.36 -8.84 -5.16
C SER A 274 -23.90 -8.88 -5.13
N SER A 275 -24.54 -8.97 -3.96
CA SER A 275 -26.00 -8.78 -3.81
C SER A 275 -26.46 -7.36 -4.14
N LYS A 276 -25.57 -6.37 -4.03
CA LYS A 276 -25.85 -4.91 -4.10
C LYS A 276 -26.76 -4.36 -3.00
N GLU A 277 -27.27 -5.20 -2.09
CA GLU A 277 -28.22 -4.75 -1.07
C GLU A 277 -27.61 -3.76 -0.06
N ASN A 278 -26.30 -3.83 0.17
CA ASN A 278 -25.56 -2.95 1.09
C ASN A 278 -24.87 -1.77 0.36
N PHE A 279 -25.29 -1.44 -0.85
CA PHE A 279 -24.86 -0.23 -1.56
C PHE A 279 -26.08 0.64 -1.90
N LEU A 280 -26.02 1.94 -1.59
CA LEU A 280 -27.02 2.92 -1.98
C LEU A 280 -26.37 4.11 -2.68
N PHE A 281 -26.85 4.43 -3.87
CA PHE A 281 -26.47 5.60 -4.65
C PHE A 281 -27.60 6.62 -4.64
N LEU A 282 -27.31 7.86 -4.24
CA LEU A 282 -28.25 8.98 -4.30
C LEU A 282 -27.58 10.21 -4.92
N SER A 283 -28.12 10.70 -6.03
CA SER A 283 -27.77 12.03 -6.55
C SER A 283 -28.42 13.11 -5.67
N VAL A 284 -27.61 14.05 -5.18
CA VAL A 284 -28.09 15.23 -4.44
C VAL A 284 -28.91 16.14 -5.37
N ARG A 285 -29.81 16.95 -4.82
CA ARG A 285 -30.61 17.93 -5.60
C ARG A 285 -30.46 19.34 -5.05
N PRO A 286 -30.49 20.40 -5.91
CA PRO A 286 -30.30 21.79 -5.47
C PRO A 286 -31.36 22.31 -4.48
N ASP A 287 -32.52 21.66 -4.40
CA ASP A 287 -33.62 22.03 -3.51
C ASP A 287 -33.48 21.49 -2.07
N TRP A 288 -32.49 20.60 -1.81
CA TRP A 288 -32.25 20.03 -0.49
C TRP A 288 -31.76 21.09 0.50
N ARG A 289 -32.53 21.31 1.57
CA ARG A 289 -32.32 22.37 2.58
C ARG A 289 -32.27 21.89 4.01
N ASP A 290 -32.71 20.67 4.28
CA ASP A 290 -32.67 20.03 5.60
C ASP A 290 -32.62 18.50 5.43
N SER A 291 -32.51 17.80 6.56
CA SER A 291 -32.39 16.34 6.60
C SER A 291 -33.64 15.57 6.17
N LYS A 292 -34.79 16.22 5.92
CA LYS A 292 -36.02 15.52 5.47
C LYS A 292 -35.85 14.89 4.10
N ALA A 293 -35.02 15.48 3.23
CA ALA A 293 -34.68 14.91 1.93
C ALA A 293 -33.90 13.59 2.05
N LEU A 294 -33.21 13.37 3.18
CA LEU A 294 -32.37 12.19 3.43
C LEU A 294 -33.04 11.15 4.32
N LEU A 295 -33.74 11.57 5.39
CA LEU A 295 -34.32 10.67 6.39
C LEU A 295 -35.84 10.61 6.35
N GLY A 296 -36.49 11.50 5.60
CA GLY A 296 -37.94 11.62 5.58
C GLY A 296 -38.48 12.49 6.72
N TYR A 297 -39.80 12.43 6.93
CA TYR A 297 -40.46 13.17 8.01
C TYR A 297 -41.82 12.59 8.40
N TYR A 298 -42.21 12.82 9.65
CA TYR A 298 -43.59 12.59 10.07
C TYR A 298 -44.52 13.68 9.53
N ASN A 299 -45.64 13.29 8.91
CA ASN A 299 -46.68 14.19 8.41
C ASN A 299 -47.91 14.18 9.35
N PRO A 300 -48.13 15.23 10.16
CA PRO A 300 -49.23 15.27 11.13
C PRO A 300 -50.64 15.31 10.52
N LEU A 301 -50.78 15.60 9.22
CA LEU A 301 -52.08 15.65 8.54
C LEU A 301 -52.54 14.26 8.07
N THR A 302 -51.59 13.37 7.75
CA THR A 302 -51.88 12.00 7.31
C THR A 302 -51.75 10.97 8.43
N GLY A 303 -51.04 11.29 9.52
CA GLY A 303 -50.73 10.32 10.57
C GLY A 303 -49.61 9.34 10.20
N GLU A 304 -48.88 9.60 9.11
CA GLU A 304 -47.86 8.69 8.58
C GLU A 304 -46.47 9.33 8.48
N TYR A 305 -45.44 8.49 8.55
CA TYR A 305 -44.05 8.88 8.29
C TYR A 305 -43.71 8.65 6.82
N GLN A 306 -43.30 9.70 6.11
CA GLN A 306 -42.83 9.61 4.74
C GLN A 306 -41.37 9.14 4.76
N ARG A 307 -41.16 7.85 4.51
CA ARG A 307 -39.84 7.19 4.49
C ARG A 307 -39.04 7.59 3.26
N THR A 308 -37.72 7.56 3.37
CA THR A 308 -36.76 7.68 2.26
C THR A 308 -36.01 6.37 2.06
N GLU A 309 -35.48 6.17 0.86
CA GLU A 309 -34.62 5.03 0.53
C GLU A 309 -33.39 4.94 1.45
N LEU A 310 -32.82 6.08 1.86
CA LEU A 310 -31.72 6.12 2.82
C LEU A 310 -32.14 5.78 4.26
N LEU A 311 -33.33 6.18 4.73
CA LEU A 311 -33.83 5.70 6.02
C LEU A 311 -33.93 4.16 6.00
N ASP A 312 -34.49 3.59 4.92
CA ASP A 312 -34.67 2.14 4.77
C ASP A 312 -33.34 1.40 4.58
N PHE A 313 -32.33 2.04 3.99
CA PHE A 313 -30.96 1.53 3.92
C PHE A 313 -30.26 1.52 5.28
N ILE A 314 -30.34 2.62 6.05
CA ILE A 314 -29.72 2.67 7.38
C ILE A 314 -30.42 1.70 8.33
N LEU A 315 -31.75 1.57 8.28
CA LEU A 315 -32.47 0.61 9.12
C LEU A 315 -32.08 -0.85 8.80
N ARG A 316 -31.79 -1.19 7.54
CA ARG A 316 -31.22 -2.49 7.17
C ARG A 316 -29.78 -2.67 7.70
N ALA A 317 -28.94 -1.64 7.63
CA ALA A 317 -27.59 -1.69 8.20
C ALA A 317 -27.59 -1.89 9.73
N VAL A 318 -28.53 -1.24 10.43
CA VAL A 318 -28.75 -1.41 11.88
C VAL A 318 -29.20 -2.84 12.20
N ASP A 319 -30.18 -3.37 11.47
CA ASP A 319 -30.73 -4.71 11.65
C ASP A 319 -29.69 -5.83 11.38
N ASP A 320 -28.90 -5.69 10.31
CA ASP A 320 -27.77 -6.58 10.02
C ASP A 320 -26.71 -6.55 11.13
N TYR A 321 -26.30 -5.37 11.59
CA TYR A 321 -25.33 -5.25 12.68
C TYR A 321 -25.86 -5.81 14.01
N GLN A 322 -27.14 -5.60 14.33
CA GLN A 322 -27.75 -6.13 15.56
C GLN A 322 -27.90 -7.66 15.55
N ARG A 323 -28.12 -8.28 14.38
CA ARG A 323 -28.23 -9.75 14.25
C ARG A 323 -26.88 -10.44 14.12
N ASN A 324 -25.99 -9.91 13.29
CA ASN A 324 -24.76 -10.58 12.88
C ASN A 324 -23.50 -10.06 13.59
N GLY A 325 -23.55 -8.89 14.23
CA GLY A 325 -22.45 -8.32 15.03
C GLY A 325 -21.15 -8.23 14.23
N ALA A 326 -20.10 -8.89 14.72
CA ALA A 326 -18.81 -8.99 14.04
C ALA A 326 -18.88 -9.59 12.62
N ASN A 327 -19.89 -10.41 12.32
CA ASN A 327 -20.10 -11.06 11.03
C ASN A 327 -21.01 -10.27 10.08
N SER A 328 -21.48 -9.08 10.48
CA SER A 328 -22.24 -8.17 9.61
C SER A 328 -21.46 -7.77 8.34
N LYS A 329 -22.19 -7.23 7.37
CA LYS A 329 -21.64 -6.69 6.13
C LYS A 329 -21.41 -5.17 6.26
N PRO A 330 -20.42 -4.60 5.57
CA PRO A 330 -20.29 -3.15 5.43
C PRO A 330 -21.38 -2.60 4.49
N TYR A 331 -21.99 -1.47 4.87
CA TYR A 331 -23.00 -0.75 4.10
C TYR A 331 -22.41 0.58 3.60
N PHE A 332 -22.50 0.85 2.30
CA PHE A 332 -21.93 2.04 1.65
C PHE A 332 -23.02 2.95 1.07
N LEU A 333 -23.13 4.16 1.61
CA LEU A 333 -23.88 5.27 1.01
C LEU A 333 -22.95 6.09 0.09
N LEU A 334 -23.35 6.29 -1.16
CA LEU A 334 -22.71 7.18 -2.12
C LEU A 334 -23.64 8.36 -2.44
N LEU A 335 -23.30 9.55 -1.95
CA LEU A 335 -23.95 10.83 -2.27
C LEU A 335 -23.23 11.46 -3.47
N ASP A 336 -23.85 11.37 -4.65
CA ASP A 336 -23.27 11.89 -5.88
C ASP A 336 -23.57 13.40 -6.04
N GLU A 337 -22.56 14.16 -6.47
CA GLU A 337 -22.60 15.63 -6.59
C GLU A 337 -22.98 16.32 -5.27
N MET A 338 -22.32 15.91 -4.18
CA MET A 338 -22.63 16.31 -2.81
C MET A 338 -22.72 17.84 -2.61
N ASN A 339 -21.89 18.59 -3.35
CA ASN A 339 -21.77 20.06 -3.38
C ASN A 339 -22.84 20.80 -4.20
N LEU A 340 -23.78 20.09 -4.84
CA LEU A 340 -24.88 20.70 -5.61
C LEU A 340 -25.90 21.44 -4.71
N ALA A 341 -25.92 21.13 -3.42
CA ALA A 341 -26.65 21.86 -2.39
C ALA A 341 -25.76 22.15 -1.16
N HIS A 342 -26.21 23.03 -0.27
CA HIS A 342 -25.51 23.37 0.97
C HIS A 342 -25.42 22.17 1.92
N VAL A 343 -24.26 21.51 1.94
CA VAL A 343 -24.01 20.28 2.71
C VAL A 343 -24.15 20.52 4.21
N GLU A 344 -23.71 21.67 4.72
CA GLU A 344 -23.92 22.05 6.12
C GLU A 344 -25.38 22.29 6.53
N TYR A 345 -26.34 22.26 5.60
CA TYR A 345 -27.78 22.34 5.90
C TYR A 345 -28.45 20.98 5.80
N TYR A 346 -28.43 20.32 4.63
CA TYR A 346 -29.15 19.05 4.46
C TYR A 346 -28.47 17.87 5.16
N PHE A 347 -27.15 17.94 5.40
CA PHE A 347 -26.37 16.91 6.08
C PHE A 347 -26.05 17.25 7.54
N ALA A 348 -26.64 18.32 8.09
CA ALA A 348 -26.30 18.85 9.42
C ALA A 348 -26.37 17.81 10.55
N ASP A 349 -27.46 17.05 10.62
CA ASP A 349 -27.68 16.04 11.68
C ASP A 349 -26.69 14.88 11.59
N PHE A 350 -26.36 14.44 10.36
CA PHE A 350 -25.33 13.43 10.11
C PHE A 350 -23.96 13.92 10.59
N LEU A 351 -23.62 15.18 10.31
CA LEU A 351 -22.36 15.79 10.75
C LEU A 351 -22.27 15.93 12.28
N SER A 352 -23.38 16.14 12.98
CA SER A 352 -23.41 16.14 14.46
C SER A 352 -23.19 14.73 15.01
N VAL A 353 -23.98 13.76 14.53
CA VAL A 353 -23.94 12.40 15.06
C VAL A 353 -22.59 11.70 14.78
N LEU A 354 -21.97 11.96 13.62
CA LEU A 354 -20.60 11.50 13.29
C LEU A 354 -19.49 12.21 14.10
N GLU A 355 -19.79 13.35 14.73
CA GLU A 355 -18.86 14.05 15.64
C GLU A 355 -18.92 13.49 17.07
N SER A 356 -20.08 12.99 17.51
CA SER A 356 -20.28 12.44 18.86
C SER A 356 -19.38 11.24 19.21
N GLY A 357 -18.81 10.59 18.20
CA GLY A 357 -18.05 9.35 18.34
C GLY A 357 -18.95 8.14 18.60
N ARG A 358 -18.35 7.02 19.01
CA ARG A 358 -19.05 5.73 19.18
C ARG A 358 -19.02 5.21 20.61
N GLU A 359 -20.00 4.38 20.93
CA GLU A 359 -20.14 3.60 22.17
C GLU A 359 -19.34 2.29 22.08
N GLU A 360 -19.25 1.53 23.18
CA GLU A 360 -18.53 0.24 23.21
C GLU A 360 -19.13 -0.81 22.25
N ASN A 361 -20.43 -0.71 21.98
CA ASN A 361 -21.19 -1.51 21.01
C ASN A 361 -20.97 -1.07 19.55
N GLY A 362 -20.23 0.02 19.29
CA GLY A 362 -19.95 0.56 17.97
C GLY A 362 -21.00 1.51 17.39
N PHE A 363 -22.20 1.64 17.96
CA PHE A 363 -23.17 2.67 17.54
C PHE A 363 -22.69 4.08 17.90
N THR A 364 -23.19 5.10 17.21
CA THR A 364 -22.94 6.50 17.57
C THR A 364 -23.51 6.85 18.94
N ARG A 365 -22.85 7.76 19.68
CA ARG A 365 -23.31 8.16 21.02
C ARG A 365 -24.59 8.98 20.94
N GLU A 366 -24.61 9.96 20.03
CA GLU A 366 -25.79 10.73 19.70
C GLU A 366 -26.65 10.00 18.65
N SER A 367 -27.91 10.43 18.58
CA SER A 367 -28.98 9.92 17.72
C SER A 367 -29.61 11.07 16.94
N ILE A 368 -30.13 10.79 15.74
CA ILE A 368 -30.99 11.73 15.01
C ILE A 368 -32.44 11.47 15.41
N LYS A 369 -33.14 12.49 15.90
CA LYS A 369 -34.55 12.39 16.26
C LYS A 369 -35.44 12.41 15.02
N LEU A 370 -36.24 11.35 14.82
CA LEU A 370 -37.14 11.19 13.67
C LEU A 370 -38.58 11.59 13.98
N HIS A 371 -39.15 11.13 15.11
CA HIS A 371 -40.52 11.46 15.54
C HIS A 371 -40.73 11.18 17.04
N ASP A 372 -41.85 11.68 17.59
CA ASP A 372 -42.24 11.48 18.99
C ASP A 372 -43.38 10.45 19.19
N ILE A 373 -43.85 9.77 18.14
CA ILE A 373 -45.07 8.95 18.18
C ILE A 373 -44.76 7.45 18.32
N ASP A 374 -45.36 6.80 19.33
CA ASP A 374 -45.21 5.36 19.64
C ASP A 374 -45.79 4.45 18.54
N ASP A 375 -47.00 4.75 18.04
CA ASP A 375 -47.68 3.97 16.99
C ASP A 375 -46.81 3.71 15.75
N ILE A 376 -45.97 4.68 15.39
CA ILE A 376 -45.08 4.59 14.22
C ILE A 376 -43.89 3.68 14.51
N ALA A 377 -43.36 3.71 15.74
CA ALA A 377 -42.30 2.81 16.17
C ALA A 377 -42.79 1.36 16.22
N GLU A 378 -43.92 1.11 16.87
CA GLU A 378 -44.46 -0.24 17.04
C GLU A 378 -45.02 -0.85 15.76
N LYS A 379 -45.73 -0.07 14.92
CA LYS A 379 -46.52 -0.60 13.79
C LYS A 379 -45.90 -0.35 12.41
N LYS A 380 -44.97 0.58 12.28
CA LYS A 380 -44.25 0.88 11.01
C LYS A 380 -42.74 0.58 11.10
N GLY A 381 -42.20 0.26 12.27
CA GLY A 381 -40.80 -0.13 12.46
C GLY A 381 -39.81 1.01 12.21
N ILE A 382 -40.20 2.26 12.46
CA ILE A 382 -39.33 3.44 12.35
C ILE A 382 -39.07 3.93 13.78
N PRO A 383 -37.81 3.96 14.26
CA PRO A 383 -37.54 4.34 15.64
C PRO A 383 -37.75 5.85 15.85
N ARG A 384 -38.15 6.25 17.07
CA ARG A 384 -38.17 7.67 17.48
C ARG A 384 -36.82 8.36 17.23
N GLU A 385 -35.73 7.63 17.41
CA GLU A 385 -34.36 8.10 17.34
C GLU A 385 -33.47 7.09 16.59
N LEU A 386 -32.57 7.60 15.74
CA LEU A 386 -31.70 6.81 14.89
C LEU A 386 -30.23 7.01 15.26
N LYS A 387 -29.59 5.99 15.85
CA LYS A 387 -28.13 5.89 15.99
C LYS A 387 -27.55 5.22 14.75
N PHE A 388 -26.41 5.70 14.24
CA PHE A 388 -25.76 5.06 13.10
C PHE A 388 -24.94 3.85 13.54
N PRO A 389 -25.06 2.70 12.85
CA PRO A 389 -24.32 1.51 13.19
C PRO A 389 -22.83 1.66 12.82
N PRO A 390 -21.95 0.79 13.34
CA PRO A 390 -20.52 0.81 13.04
C PRO A 390 -20.20 0.38 11.60
N ASN A 391 -21.03 -0.45 10.98
CA ASN A 391 -20.84 -0.94 9.60
C ASN A 391 -21.29 0.04 8.50
N LEU A 392 -21.78 1.25 8.84
CA LEU A 392 -22.20 2.26 7.87
C LEU A 392 -21.03 3.17 7.45
N TYR A 393 -20.74 3.18 6.15
CA TYR A 393 -19.78 4.02 5.45
C TYR A 393 -20.49 5.02 4.55
N ILE A 394 -19.93 6.22 4.43
CA ILE A 394 -20.47 7.33 3.66
C ILE A 394 -19.38 7.88 2.73
N ILE A 395 -19.75 8.08 1.46
CA ILE A 395 -18.90 8.60 0.41
C ILE A 395 -19.67 9.75 -0.26
N GLY A 396 -19.04 10.92 -0.40
CA GLY A 396 -19.57 12.01 -1.23
C GLY A 396 -18.73 12.19 -2.49
N THR A 397 -19.33 12.39 -3.67
CA THR A 397 -18.57 12.82 -4.88
C THR A 397 -18.71 14.31 -5.12
N VAL A 398 -17.67 14.90 -5.72
CA VAL A 398 -17.56 16.35 -5.95
C VAL A 398 -16.94 16.60 -7.33
N ASN A 399 -17.62 17.39 -8.16
CA ASN A 399 -17.08 17.92 -9.41
C ASN A 399 -16.40 19.28 -9.13
N MET A 400 -15.16 19.44 -9.59
CA MET A 400 -14.39 20.69 -9.44
C MET A 400 -14.82 21.78 -10.43
N ASP A 401 -15.28 21.37 -11.62
CA ASP A 401 -15.43 22.24 -12.79
C ASP A 401 -16.72 23.08 -12.81
N GLU A 402 -17.62 22.85 -11.84
CA GLU A 402 -19.00 23.35 -11.86
C GLU A 402 -19.26 24.39 -10.75
N THR A 403 -20.11 25.38 -11.05
CA THR A 403 -20.46 26.49 -10.15
C THR A 403 -21.34 26.03 -8.99
N THR A 404 -20.70 25.40 -8.01
CA THR A 404 -21.30 24.67 -6.89
C THR A 404 -20.95 25.30 -5.54
N TYR A 405 -21.53 24.80 -4.45
CA TYR A 405 -21.29 25.34 -3.12
C TYR A 405 -19.96 24.85 -2.54
N ALA A 406 -19.07 25.80 -2.21
CA ALA A 406 -17.82 25.50 -1.53
C ALA A 406 -18.10 24.96 -0.11
N PHE A 407 -17.52 23.80 0.22
CA PHE A 407 -17.69 23.16 1.51
C PHE A 407 -17.29 24.06 2.69
N SER A 408 -18.17 24.21 3.67
CA SER A 408 -17.79 24.83 4.93
C SER A 408 -16.75 23.96 5.69
N PRO A 409 -15.86 24.57 6.50
CA PRO A 409 -14.87 23.84 7.29
C PRO A 409 -15.47 22.73 8.18
N LYS A 410 -16.73 22.90 8.62
CA LYS A 410 -17.47 21.89 9.40
C LYS A 410 -17.57 20.54 8.67
N VAL A 411 -17.75 20.54 7.35
CA VAL A 411 -17.84 19.29 6.57
C VAL A 411 -16.43 18.70 6.41
N LEU A 412 -15.46 19.54 6.03
CA LEU A 412 -14.07 19.14 5.76
C LEU A 412 -13.35 18.62 7.02
N ASP A 413 -13.69 19.13 8.20
CA ASP A 413 -13.19 18.60 9.48
C ASP A 413 -13.60 17.15 9.73
N ARG A 414 -14.76 16.72 9.21
CA ARG A 414 -15.40 15.43 9.54
C ARG A 414 -15.15 14.32 8.52
N ALA A 415 -14.66 14.65 7.32
CA ALA A 415 -14.32 13.70 6.26
C ALA A 415 -12.79 13.63 6.01
N PHE A 416 -12.34 12.61 5.28
CA PHE A 416 -11.10 12.65 4.51
C PHE A 416 -11.41 13.09 3.07
N VAL A 417 -10.62 14.00 2.49
CA VAL A 417 -10.86 14.48 1.11
C VAL A 417 -9.83 13.90 0.13
N VAL A 418 -10.27 12.95 -0.70
CA VAL A 418 -9.47 12.24 -1.71
C VAL A 418 -9.54 12.99 -3.03
N GLU A 419 -8.39 13.34 -3.62
CA GLU A 419 -8.33 14.08 -4.89
C GLU A 419 -8.09 13.18 -6.12
N PHE A 420 -8.98 13.26 -7.10
CA PHE A 420 -8.96 12.58 -8.40
C PHE A 420 -8.61 13.59 -9.51
N HIS A 421 -7.33 13.96 -9.58
CA HIS A 421 -6.82 14.98 -10.51
C HIS A 421 -5.86 14.42 -11.58
N ASP A 422 -5.03 13.45 -11.21
CA ASP A 422 -3.99 12.93 -12.08
C ASP A 422 -4.57 11.83 -12.98
N VAL A 423 -4.86 12.19 -14.23
CA VAL A 423 -5.39 11.28 -15.26
C VAL A 423 -4.24 10.76 -16.13
N ASP A 424 -4.06 9.44 -16.10
CA ASP A 424 -3.11 8.74 -16.97
C ASP A 424 -3.81 8.35 -18.29
N LEU A 425 -3.30 8.88 -19.40
CA LEU A 425 -3.78 8.57 -20.76
C LEU A 425 -2.81 7.64 -21.52
N GLU A 426 -1.60 7.41 -20.99
CA GLU A 426 -0.60 6.53 -21.61
C GLU A 426 -0.88 5.07 -21.25
N ASN A 427 -1.30 4.81 -20.01
CA ASN A 427 -1.72 3.50 -19.52
C ASN A 427 -3.24 3.31 -19.55
N TYR A 428 -3.94 3.92 -20.52
CA TYR A 428 -5.39 3.74 -20.68
C TYR A 428 -5.72 2.25 -20.90
N PRO A 429 -6.62 1.64 -20.09
CA PRO A 429 -6.82 0.20 -20.13
C PRO A 429 -7.43 -0.26 -21.47
N SER A 430 -6.78 -1.22 -22.11
CA SER A 430 -7.37 -2.00 -23.19
C SER A 430 -8.67 -2.67 -22.72
N ALA A 431 -9.68 -2.75 -23.58
CA ALA A 431 -10.95 -3.41 -23.26
C ALA A 431 -10.68 -4.85 -22.77
N GLY A 432 -11.07 -5.12 -21.52
CA GLY A 432 -10.45 -6.18 -20.72
C GLY A 432 -10.58 -7.58 -21.30
N GLU A 433 -9.46 -8.31 -21.33
CA GLU A 433 -9.54 -9.76 -21.23
C GLU A 433 -10.17 -10.08 -19.85
N ASN A 434 -11.32 -10.75 -19.85
CA ASN A 434 -11.99 -11.16 -18.62
C ASN A 434 -11.17 -12.28 -17.96
N SER A 435 -10.15 -11.92 -17.17
CA SER A 435 -9.47 -12.88 -16.32
C SER A 435 -10.48 -13.45 -15.31
N SER A 436 -10.61 -14.78 -15.28
CA SER A 436 -11.49 -15.47 -14.34
C SER A 436 -10.83 -15.60 -12.97
N ASP A 437 -10.28 -14.49 -12.47
CA ASP A 437 -9.57 -14.43 -11.20
C ASP A 437 -10.56 -14.54 -10.04
N ASN A 438 -10.33 -15.51 -9.15
CA ASN A 438 -11.19 -15.73 -8.00
C ASN A 438 -10.79 -14.78 -6.85
N PHE A 439 -11.50 -13.64 -6.77
CA PHE A 439 -11.25 -12.61 -5.77
C PHE A 439 -11.82 -12.89 -4.37
N GLU A 440 -12.42 -14.06 -4.09
CA GLU A 440 -13.01 -14.33 -2.75
C GLU A 440 -11.96 -14.29 -1.62
N ALA A 441 -10.69 -14.62 -1.90
CA ALA A 441 -9.60 -14.45 -0.93
C ALA A 441 -9.30 -12.98 -0.60
N LEU A 442 -9.38 -12.09 -1.59
CA LEU A 442 -9.29 -10.63 -1.40
C LEU A 442 -10.50 -10.11 -0.63
N ARG A 443 -11.71 -10.58 -0.96
CA ARG A 443 -12.94 -10.20 -0.28
C ARG A 443 -12.91 -10.53 1.21
N GLU A 444 -12.51 -11.75 1.57
CA GLU A 444 -12.37 -12.14 2.98
C GLU A 444 -11.33 -11.29 3.71
N VAL A 445 -10.17 -11.01 3.09
CA VAL A 445 -9.14 -10.17 3.69
C VAL A 445 -9.62 -8.72 3.86
N LEU A 446 -10.37 -8.15 2.90
CA LEU A 446 -11.02 -6.84 3.02
C LEU A 446 -12.08 -6.80 4.12
N LEU A 447 -12.99 -7.78 4.16
CA LEU A 447 -14.06 -7.86 5.17
C LEU A 447 -13.46 -7.91 6.58
N ASN A 448 -12.46 -8.77 6.79
CA ASN A 448 -11.81 -8.93 8.08
C ASN A 448 -10.89 -7.74 8.47
N ASP A 449 -10.46 -6.92 7.50
CA ASP A 449 -9.73 -5.68 7.77
C ASP A 449 -10.65 -4.48 8.07
N LEU A 450 -11.78 -4.35 7.38
CA LEU A 450 -12.83 -3.35 7.71
C LEU A 450 -13.49 -3.63 9.07
N ARG A 451 -13.64 -4.92 9.43
CA ARG A 451 -14.09 -5.37 10.76
C ARG A 451 -13.10 -5.06 11.88
N GLY A 452 -11.81 -4.91 11.58
CA GLY A 452 -10.75 -4.75 12.58
C GLY A 452 -10.58 -5.96 13.51
N SER A 453 -9.60 -5.89 14.41
CA SER A 453 -9.17 -7.01 15.28
C SER A 453 -10.23 -7.56 16.24
N ASN A 454 -11.29 -6.78 16.53
CA ASN A 454 -12.35 -7.13 17.47
C ASN A 454 -13.75 -7.24 16.81
N GLY A 455 -13.85 -7.26 15.48
CA GLY A 455 -15.16 -7.23 14.79
C GLY A 455 -15.91 -5.90 14.91
N LYS A 456 -15.19 -4.83 15.26
CA LYS A 456 -15.69 -3.47 15.49
C LYS A 456 -15.32 -2.54 14.33
N PHE A 457 -16.15 -2.54 13.28
CA PHE A 457 -16.06 -1.53 12.22
C PHE A 457 -16.04 -0.11 12.80
N LEU A 458 -15.14 0.76 12.35
CA LEU A 458 -15.09 2.21 12.65
C LEU A 458 -15.08 2.64 14.14
N ALA A 459 -14.93 1.71 15.10
CA ALA A 459 -15.24 1.95 16.51
C ALA A 459 -14.03 1.74 17.43
N HIS A 460 -13.12 2.70 17.37
CA HIS A 460 -11.94 2.77 18.24
C HIS A 460 -12.28 3.28 19.64
N SER A 461 -11.74 2.63 20.68
CA SER A 461 -11.76 3.16 22.05
C SER A 461 -10.90 4.42 22.19
N LYS A 462 -11.11 5.20 23.27
CA LYS A 462 -10.23 6.34 23.55
C LYS A 462 -8.81 5.88 23.88
N GLU A 463 -8.70 4.67 24.41
CA GLU A 463 -7.50 4.01 24.85
C GLU A 463 -6.64 3.65 23.62
N GLU A 464 -7.23 3.00 22.61
CA GLU A 464 -6.60 2.75 21.30
C GLU A 464 -6.12 4.03 20.60
N ILE A 465 -6.94 5.09 20.60
CA ILE A 465 -6.57 6.38 20.00
C ILE A 465 -5.39 6.99 20.75
N ASN A 466 -5.43 7.01 22.09
CA ASN A 466 -4.33 7.50 22.91
C ASN A 466 -3.05 6.68 22.72
N GLU A 467 -3.13 5.38 22.49
CA GLU A 467 -1.97 4.53 22.19
C GLU A 467 -1.41 4.79 20.80
N THR A 468 -2.26 4.85 19.78
CA THR A 468 -1.86 5.19 18.41
C THR A 468 -1.22 6.59 18.34
N VAL A 469 -1.70 7.55 19.14
CA VAL A 469 -1.11 8.89 19.28
C VAL A 469 0.19 8.87 20.12
N LYS A 470 0.38 7.94 21.07
CA LYS A 470 1.69 7.74 21.75
C LYS A 470 2.72 7.16 20.78
N GLU A 471 2.33 6.20 19.95
CA GLU A 471 3.18 5.61 18.90
C GLU A 471 3.62 6.69 17.92
N LEU A 472 2.69 7.48 17.36
CA LEU A 472 3.01 8.59 16.47
C LEU A 472 3.97 9.61 17.14
N LYS A 473 3.82 9.87 18.45
CA LYS A 473 4.72 10.74 19.23
C LYS A 473 6.17 10.26 19.34
N THR A 474 6.47 8.98 19.10
CA THR A 474 7.86 8.50 19.06
C THR A 474 8.52 8.72 17.69
N THR A 475 7.73 8.85 16.64
CA THR A 475 8.20 9.12 15.27
C THR A 475 8.68 10.57 15.09
N GLU A 476 9.45 10.82 14.02
CA GLU A 476 9.78 12.19 13.63
C GLU A 476 8.59 12.98 13.08
N TYR A 477 7.56 12.32 12.51
CA TYR A 477 6.36 12.94 11.99
C TYR A 477 5.65 13.81 13.04
N TRP A 478 5.72 13.44 14.31
CA TRP A 478 5.20 14.26 15.40
C TRP A 478 5.83 15.67 15.47
N LYS A 479 7.14 15.79 15.21
CA LYS A 479 7.83 17.09 15.18
C LYS A 479 7.35 17.93 13.99
N ILE A 480 7.17 17.29 12.84
CA ILE A 480 6.68 17.91 11.61
C ILE A 480 5.22 18.40 11.79
N ILE A 481 4.36 17.58 12.41
CA ILE A 481 3.01 18.00 12.85
C ILE A 481 3.10 19.24 13.73
N GLN A 482 3.98 19.26 14.73
CA GLN A 482 4.15 20.42 15.61
C GLN A 482 4.69 21.67 14.89
N HIS A 483 5.57 21.52 13.90
CA HIS A 483 6.10 22.63 13.10
C HIS A 483 5.02 23.21 12.20
N ILE A 484 4.36 22.38 11.38
CA ILE A 484 3.25 22.78 10.52
C ILE A 484 2.17 23.48 11.35
N ASN A 485 1.76 22.90 12.48
CA ASN A 485 0.66 23.46 13.28
C ASN A 485 0.99 24.85 13.84
N ARG A 486 2.23 25.07 14.34
CA ARG A 486 2.72 26.39 14.77
C ARG A 486 2.86 27.38 13.62
N ALA A 487 3.29 26.93 12.44
CA ALA A 487 3.45 27.80 11.28
C ALA A 487 2.11 28.26 10.69
N LEU A 488 1.04 27.47 10.89
CA LEU A 488 -0.34 27.79 10.50
C LEU A 488 -1.14 28.56 11.57
N GLU A 489 -0.64 28.61 12.82
CA GLU A 489 -1.28 29.30 13.94
C GLU A 489 -1.55 30.80 13.67
N PRO A 490 -0.61 31.61 13.13
CA PRO A 490 -0.84 33.05 12.88
C PRO A 490 -1.82 33.38 11.75
N TYR A 491 -2.44 32.36 11.14
CA TYR A 491 -3.32 32.48 9.97
C TYR A 491 -4.70 31.82 10.19
N ASP A 492 -5.00 31.39 11.41
CA ASP A 492 -6.21 30.63 11.77
C ASP A 492 -6.39 29.33 10.95
N LEU A 493 -5.26 28.72 10.55
CA LEU A 493 -5.21 27.46 9.80
C LEU A 493 -4.61 26.29 10.62
N HIS A 494 -4.28 26.53 11.89
CA HIS A 494 -3.90 25.48 12.82
C HIS A 494 -5.05 24.49 13.06
N PHE A 495 -4.72 23.28 13.49
CA PHE A 495 -5.65 22.19 13.70
C PHE A 495 -5.58 21.62 15.13
N GLY A 496 -6.77 21.31 15.68
CA GLY A 496 -6.94 20.73 17.01
C GLY A 496 -6.80 19.21 17.05
N TYR A 497 -6.90 18.66 18.26
CA TYR A 497 -6.60 17.25 18.57
C TYR A 497 -7.26 16.23 17.63
N ARG A 498 -8.53 16.40 17.24
CA ARG A 498 -9.22 15.49 16.31
C ARG A 498 -8.46 15.23 15.01
N VAL A 499 -7.81 16.23 14.45
CA VAL A 499 -7.03 16.06 13.20
C VAL A 499 -5.78 15.23 13.46
N ILE A 500 -5.17 15.37 14.64
CA ILE A 500 -4.02 14.56 15.08
C ILE A 500 -4.47 13.11 15.34
N ASP A 501 -5.60 12.92 16.01
CA ASP A 501 -6.19 11.60 16.27
C ASP A 501 -6.51 10.87 14.95
N GLU A 502 -7.10 11.56 13.98
CA GLU A 502 -7.44 11.01 12.66
C GLU A 502 -6.19 10.76 11.78
N ILE A 503 -5.15 11.61 11.85
CA ILE A 503 -3.85 11.33 11.19
C ILE A 503 -3.18 10.09 11.82
N ALA A 504 -3.21 9.95 13.15
CA ALA A 504 -2.62 8.82 13.84
C ALA A 504 -3.35 7.50 13.50
N LEU A 505 -4.69 7.50 13.55
CA LEU A 505 -5.49 6.35 13.12
C LEU A 505 -5.27 6.02 11.64
N PHE A 506 -5.20 7.01 10.75
CA PHE A 506 -4.89 6.77 9.33
C PHE A 506 -3.54 6.10 9.15
N PHE A 507 -2.51 6.61 9.83
CA PHE A 507 -1.14 6.08 9.74
C PHE A 507 -1.06 4.62 10.20
N LYS A 508 -1.72 4.27 11.31
CA LYS A 508 -1.84 2.89 11.78
C LYS A 508 -2.63 2.01 10.82
N ASN A 509 -3.83 2.44 10.43
CA ASN A 509 -4.69 1.69 9.51
C ASN A 509 -4.01 1.42 8.16
N ALA A 510 -3.22 2.38 7.66
CA ALA A 510 -2.42 2.22 6.45
C ALA A 510 -1.38 1.10 6.57
N LYS A 511 -0.66 1.02 7.69
CA LYS A 511 0.33 -0.02 7.95
C LYS A 511 -0.32 -1.41 8.06
N GLU A 512 -1.35 -1.55 8.90
CA GLU A 512 -2.10 -2.82 9.05
C GLU A 512 -2.66 -3.34 7.72
N SER A 513 -3.20 -2.44 6.89
CA SER A 513 -3.83 -2.81 5.60
C SER A 513 -2.78 -3.10 4.52
N LYS A 514 -1.58 -2.50 4.62
CA LYS A 514 -0.41 -2.78 3.77
C LYS A 514 0.21 -4.13 4.10
N GLU A 515 0.33 -4.46 5.39
CA GLU A 515 0.78 -5.78 5.87
C GLU A 515 -0.14 -6.91 5.39
N LYS A 516 -1.44 -6.63 5.18
CA LYS A 516 -2.43 -7.55 4.59
C LYS A 516 -2.47 -7.57 3.06
N GLY A 517 -1.61 -6.83 2.37
CA GLY A 517 -1.55 -6.77 0.89
C GLY A 517 -2.73 -6.05 0.20
N ILE A 518 -3.65 -5.45 0.96
CA ILE A 518 -4.85 -4.76 0.45
C ILE A 518 -4.46 -3.46 -0.26
N VAL A 519 -3.58 -2.70 0.39
CA VAL A 519 -3.09 -1.38 -0.05
C VAL A 519 -1.57 -1.37 -0.13
N MET A 520 -1.01 -0.40 -0.84
CA MET A 520 0.43 -0.25 -0.99
C MET A 520 0.80 1.22 -1.02
N PHE A 521 1.82 1.55 -0.22
CA PHE A 521 2.44 2.85 -0.14
C PHE A 521 3.95 2.67 -0.33
N GLU A 522 4.63 3.59 -1.00
CA GLU A 522 6.08 3.58 -1.22
C GLU A 522 6.85 3.49 0.12
N SER A 523 6.40 4.28 1.11
CA SER A 523 7.10 4.49 2.38
C SER A 523 6.12 4.90 3.50
N GLU A 524 6.61 5.02 4.74
CA GLU A 524 5.86 5.68 5.81
C GLU A 524 5.70 7.20 5.58
N ASP A 525 6.64 7.82 4.86
CA ASP A 525 6.53 9.22 4.44
C ASP A 525 5.33 9.45 3.53
N GLU A 526 5.05 8.54 2.59
CA GLU A 526 3.86 8.65 1.73
C GLU A 526 2.55 8.49 2.54
N ILE A 527 2.52 7.59 3.53
CA ILE A 527 1.36 7.43 4.41
C ILE A 527 1.08 8.75 5.17
N PHE A 528 2.12 9.39 5.70
CA PHE A 528 2.00 10.66 6.41
C PHE A 528 1.66 11.84 5.47
N ASP A 529 2.29 11.90 4.30
CA ASP A 529 2.03 12.88 3.23
C ASP A 529 0.55 12.88 2.81
N LEU A 530 0.00 11.69 2.50
CA LEU A 530 -1.39 11.54 2.11
C LEU A 530 -2.35 11.86 3.28
N ALA A 531 -1.96 11.59 4.53
CA ALA A 531 -2.74 12.02 5.70
C ALA A 531 -2.79 13.56 5.84
N LEU A 532 -1.67 14.26 5.62
CA LEU A 532 -1.64 15.73 5.59
C LEU A 532 -2.48 16.29 4.43
N LEU A 533 -2.30 15.73 3.22
CA LEU A 533 -3.04 16.08 2.01
C LEU A 533 -4.56 16.00 2.22
N MET A 534 -5.05 14.91 2.83
CA MET A 534 -6.49 14.66 2.96
C MET A 534 -7.17 15.29 4.19
N LYS A 535 -6.40 15.76 5.19
CA LYS A 535 -6.97 16.31 6.46
C LYS A 535 -6.56 17.75 6.80
N VAL A 536 -5.37 18.20 6.39
CA VAL A 536 -4.86 19.55 6.70
C VAL A 536 -5.13 20.50 5.54
N LEU A 537 -4.74 20.12 4.32
CA LEU A 537 -4.85 20.95 3.13
C LEU A 537 -6.29 21.31 2.69
N PRO A 538 -7.36 20.52 2.93
CA PRO A 538 -8.72 20.89 2.51
C PRO A 538 -9.22 22.23 3.04
N LYS A 539 -8.69 22.68 4.19
CA LYS A 539 -9.05 23.95 4.85
C LYS A 539 -8.47 25.19 4.14
N PHE A 540 -7.55 25.01 3.20
CA PHE A 540 -6.84 26.09 2.52
C PHE A 540 -7.69 26.66 1.38
N HIS A 541 -8.62 27.53 1.76
CA HIS A 541 -9.52 28.23 0.84
C HIS A 541 -9.45 29.74 1.06
N GLY A 542 -9.34 30.51 -0.04
CA GLY A 542 -9.35 31.97 -0.03
C GLY A 542 -8.36 32.63 -0.99
N ASN A 543 -8.14 33.93 -0.78
CA ASN A 543 -7.28 34.76 -1.63
C ASN A 543 -5.78 34.68 -1.26
N ARG A 544 -4.94 35.20 -2.16
CA ARG A 544 -3.48 35.24 -2.03
C ARG A 544 -2.98 35.83 -0.70
N LYS A 545 -3.62 36.89 -0.19
CA LYS A 545 -3.22 37.54 1.08
C LYS A 545 -3.38 36.62 2.29
N LYS A 546 -4.39 35.72 2.27
CA LYS A 546 -4.59 34.71 3.31
C LYS A 546 -3.65 33.52 3.14
N LEU A 547 -3.55 32.97 1.91
CA LEU A 547 -3.00 31.63 1.70
C LEU A 547 -1.51 31.56 1.29
N GLU A 548 -0.91 32.61 0.69
CA GLU A 548 0.45 32.49 0.12
C GLU A 548 1.50 32.08 1.17
N LYS A 549 1.47 32.71 2.36
CA LYS A 549 2.41 32.38 3.43
C LYS A 549 2.15 30.98 4.03
N PRO A 550 0.93 30.62 4.49
CA PRO A 550 0.60 29.26 4.91
C PRO A 550 1.07 28.16 3.95
N LEU A 551 0.84 28.34 2.64
CA LEU A 551 1.26 27.40 1.62
C LEU A 551 2.79 27.34 1.48
N LYS A 552 3.50 28.48 1.55
CA LYS A 552 4.98 28.49 1.61
C LYS A 552 5.52 27.81 2.87
N GLU A 553 4.89 27.98 4.03
CA GLU A 553 5.29 27.29 5.26
C GLU A 553 5.17 25.76 5.11
N VAL A 554 4.02 25.27 4.64
CA VAL A 554 3.81 23.82 4.38
C VAL A 554 4.80 23.31 3.33
N LEU A 555 5.00 24.03 2.23
CA LEU A 555 5.96 23.65 1.17
C LEU A 555 7.39 23.55 1.70
N ARG A 556 7.77 24.33 2.72
CA ARG A 556 9.10 24.26 3.33
C ARG A 556 9.32 22.93 4.06
N GLU A 557 8.36 22.48 4.86
CA GLU A 557 8.43 21.19 5.56
C GLU A 557 8.33 19.99 4.58
N CYS A 558 7.90 20.21 3.33
CA CYS A 558 7.86 19.18 2.30
C CYS A 558 9.18 19.03 1.51
N ILE A 559 10.12 19.97 1.60
CA ILE A 559 11.38 19.97 0.83
C ILE A 559 12.48 19.28 1.65
N GLU A 560 13.09 18.24 1.08
CA GLU A 560 14.13 17.44 1.75
C GLU A 560 15.54 17.99 1.50
N SER A 561 15.81 18.40 0.26
CA SER A 561 17.15 18.74 -0.21
C SER A 561 17.24 20.15 -0.80
N ASN A 562 18.45 20.71 -0.86
CA ASN A 562 18.69 22.00 -1.50
C ASN A 562 18.82 21.82 -3.01
N PHE A 563 17.91 22.40 -3.80
CA PHE A 563 17.93 22.29 -5.26
C PHE A 563 17.74 23.63 -5.98
N GLU A 564 18.19 23.68 -7.24
CA GLU A 564 18.03 24.83 -8.13
C GLU A 564 16.90 24.60 -9.13
N VAL A 565 16.02 25.59 -9.26
CA VAL A 565 15.00 25.66 -10.31
C VAL A 565 15.42 26.75 -11.29
N LYS A 566 15.67 26.36 -12.54
CA LYS A 566 16.03 27.26 -13.64
C LYS A 566 14.82 27.43 -14.55
N PHE A 567 14.34 28.65 -14.72
CA PHE A 567 13.13 28.97 -15.47
C PHE A 567 13.30 30.24 -16.32
N LYS A 568 12.38 30.45 -17.27
CA LYS A 568 12.35 31.66 -18.12
C LYS A 568 11.21 32.57 -17.73
N GLU A 569 11.52 33.83 -17.47
CA GLU A 569 10.56 34.89 -17.19
C GLU A 569 10.87 36.08 -18.11
N ASN A 570 9.92 36.43 -18.98
CA ASN A 570 10.05 37.51 -19.98
C ASN A 570 11.36 37.42 -20.81
N ASN A 571 11.66 36.21 -21.33
CA ASN A 571 12.88 35.85 -22.06
C ASN A 571 14.20 35.99 -21.28
N THR A 572 14.18 36.31 -19.99
CA THR A 572 15.34 36.22 -19.10
C THR A 572 15.39 34.87 -18.39
N GLU A 573 16.55 34.23 -18.37
CA GLU A 573 16.77 33.03 -17.56
C GLU A 573 17.04 33.43 -16.10
N LYS A 574 16.37 32.74 -15.17
CA LYS A 574 16.48 32.98 -13.73
C LYS A 574 16.60 31.66 -12.98
N THR A 575 17.32 31.71 -11.86
CA THR A 575 17.53 30.57 -10.96
C THR A 575 17.09 30.93 -9.55
N ILE A 576 16.33 30.06 -8.90
CA ILE A 576 16.07 30.12 -7.45
C ILE A 576 16.60 28.87 -6.76
N LYS A 577 17.11 29.02 -5.54
CA LYS A 577 17.58 27.92 -4.68
C LYS A 577 16.52 27.58 -3.61
N LEU A 578 15.80 26.47 -3.76
CA LEU A 578 14.83 26.01 -2.76
C LEU A 578 15.51 25.11 -1.71
N PRO A 579 15.09 25.13 -0.43
CA PRO A 579 14.06 26.01 0.15
C PRO A 579 14.58 27.42 0.52
N SER A 580 15.90 27.68 0.46
CA SER A 580 16.52 28.93 0.97
C SER A 580 15.98 30.25 0.38
N GLN A 581 15.37 30.21 -0.80
CA GLN A 581 14.79 31.37 -1.50
C GLN A 581 13.30 31.21 -1.78
N LEU A 582 12.57 30.43 -0.97
CA LEU A 582 11.15 30.13 -1.16
C LEU A 582 10.25 31.37 -1.29
N GLU A 583 10.63 32.51 -0.69
CA GLU A 583 9.89 33.76 -0.87
C GLU A 583 9.94 34.32 -2.30
N LYS A 584 10.97 33.98 -3.09
CA LYS A 584 11.13 34.37 -4.50
C LYS A 584 10.36 33.45 -5.47
N LEU A 585 9.66 32.42 -4.97
CA LEU A 585 8.88 31.51 -5.79
C LEU A 585 7.71 32.24 -6.47
N ASN A 586 7.65 32.18 -7.80
CA ASN A 586 6.62 32.80 -8.64
C ASN A 586 5.92 31.75 -9.54
N SER A 587 4.93 32.17 -10.31
CA SER A 587 4.16 31.28 -11.21
C SER A 587 5.06 30.57 -12.24
N PHE A 588 6.02 31.28 -12.85
CA PHE A 588 6.96 30.71 -13.83
C PHE A 588 7.79 29.56 -13.23
N ALA A 589 8.37 29.75 -12.04
CA ALA A 589 9.12 28.71 -11.34
C ALA A 589 8.24 27.52 -10.91
N ILE A 590 7.00 27.78 -10.51
CA ILE A 590 6.04 26.73 -10.15
C ILE A 590 5.61 25.91 -11.37
N VAL A 591 5.34 26.56 -12.50
CA VAL A 591 5.01 25.89 -13.77
C VAL A 591 6.17 25.02 -14.26
N GLU A 592 7.41 25.48 -14.08
CA GLU A 592 8.62 24.69 -14.38
C GLU A 592 8.69 23.41 -13.53
N ILE A 593 8.53 23.52 -12.21
CA ILE A 593 8.54 22.37 -11.28
C ILE A 593 7.40 21.39 -11.62
N LEU A 594 6.19 21.89 -11.87
CA LEU A 594 5.01 21.06 -12.14
C LEU A 594 5.03 20.40 -13.52
N ARG A 595 5.66 21.01 -14.53
CA ARG A 595 5.84 20.39 -15.86
C ARG A 595 6.91 19.30 -15.83
N ASN A 596 8.04 19.58 -15.18
CA ASN A 596 9.16 18.65 -15.06
C ASN A 596 9.11 17.87 -13.73
N TRP A 597 7.90 17.49 -13.29
CA TRP A 597 7.66 16.92 -11.96
C TRP A 597 8.52 15.67 -11.69
N GLU A 598 8.65 14.75 -12.64
CA GLU A 598 9.49 13.55 -12.48
C GLU A 598 11.00 13.81 -12.37
N SER A 599 11.45 15.01 -12.74
CA SER A 599 12.84 15.45 -12.48
C SER A 599 12.99 16.11 -11.11
N TYR A 600 11.91 16.67 -10.55
CA TYR A 600 11.92 17.46 -9.31
C TYR A 600 11.33 16.75 -8.08
N ASN A 601 10.49 15.72 -8.24
CA ASN A 601 9.77 15.05 -7.16
C ASN A 601 10.70 14.48 -6.07
N LYS A 602 11.87 13.93 -6.46
CA LYS A 602 12.95 13.44 -5.60
C LYS A 602 13.64 14.48 -4.69
N ASN A 603 13.26 15.76 -4.76
CA ASN A 603 13.74 16.80 -3.83
C ASN A 603 12.68 17.13 -2.76
N PHE A 604 11.49 16.52 -2.85
CA PHE A 604 10.41 16.67 -1.88
C PHE A 604 10.20 15.34 -1.14
N ARG A 605 10.23 15.43 0.20
CA ARG A 605 9.91 14.30 1.09
C ARG A 605 8.43 13.93 0.99
N PHE A 606 7.58 14.95 1.07
CA PHE A 606 6.13 14.84 0.98
C PHE A 606 5.67 15.28 -0.41
N LYS A 607 5.85 14.38 -1.38
CA LYS A 607 5.65 14.59 -2.82
C LYS A 607 4.23 15.08 -3.14
N HIS A 608 3.20 14.45 -2.59
CA HIS A 608 1.80 14.69 -2.93
C HIS A 608 1.33 16.04 -2.38
N THR A 609 1.61 16.31 -1.10
CA THR A 609 1.39 17.61 -0.46
C THR A 609 2.16 18.71 -1.20
N ALA A 610 3.44 18.52 -1.54
CA ALA A 610 4.20 19.49 -2.32
C ALA A 610 3.57 19.77 -3.70
N LYS A 611 3.19 18.74 -4.45
CA LYS A 611 2.54 18.84 -5.76
C LYS A 611 1.23 19.65 -5.67
N LYS A 612 0.41 19.39 -4.65
CA LYS A 612 -0.85 20.12 -4.40
C LYS A 612 -0.62 21.56 -3.96
N VAL A 613 0.30 21.80 -3.02
CA VAL A 613 0.66 23.15 -2.56
C VAL A 613 1.21 24.00 -3.71
N LEU A 614 2.03 23.43 -4.59
CA LEU A 614 2.50 24.09 -5.81
C LEU A 614 1.35 24.41 -6.76
N ARG A 615 0.40 23.49 -7.00
CA ARG A 615 -0.81 23.76 -7.80
C ARG A 615 -1.64 24.91 -7.22
N MET A 616 -1.83 24.96 -5.90
CA MET A 616 -2.58 26.02 -5.22
C MET A 616 -1.85 27.38 -5.25
N LEU A 617 -0.52 27.40 -5.02
CA LEU A 617 0.30 28.60 -5.18
C LEU A 617 0.26 29.12 -6.63
N ARG A 618 0.18 28.23 -7.63
CA ARG A 618 -0.01 28.62 -9.04
C ARG A 618 -1.33 29.38 -9.23
N GLN A 619 -2.45 28.81 -8.76
CA GLN A 619 -3.77 29.47 -8.80
C GLN A 619 -3.77 30.83 -8.07
N LEU A 620 -3.11 30.95 -6.91
CA LEU A 620 -2.97 32.23 -6.20
C LEU A 620 -2.19 33.30 -6.98
N TYR A 621 -1.30 32.91 -7.88
CA TYR A 621 -0.51 33.84 -8.69
C TYR A 621 -1.14 34.13 -10.07
N GLU A 622 -1.92 33.19 -10.62
CA GLU A 622 -2.62 33.32 -11.91
C GLU A 622 -4.01 33.97 -11.78
N ILE A 623 -4.76 33.61 -10.73
CA ILE A 623 -6.18 33.94 -10.54
C ILE A 623 -6.39 34.78 -9.25
N GLY A 624 -5.42 34.78 -8.32
CA GLY A 624 -5.50 35.51 -7.05
C GLY A 624 -6.24 34.77 -5.92
N PHE A 625 -6.79 33.60 -6.23
CA PHE A 625 -7.64 32.77 -5.37
C PHE A 625 -7.28 31.30 -5.56
N ALA A 626 -7.40 30.49 -4.50
CA ALA A 626 -7.18 29.05 -4.56
C ALA A 626 -8.05 28.30 -3.54
N SER A 627 -8.26 27.02 -3.84
CA SER A 627 -9.05 26.07 -3.07
C SER A 627 -8.42 24.68 -3.19
N PHE A 628 -8.77 23.78 -2.27
CA PHE A 628 -8.28 22.40 -2.31
C PHE A 628 -9.04 21.52 -3.30
N SER A 629 -10.35 21.76 -3.49
CA SER A 629 -11.03 21.36 -4.73
C SER A 629 -10.74 22.42 -5.78
#